data_AF-A0A2Z2KEF9-F1
#
_entry.id   AF-A0A2Z2KEF9-F1
#
_cell.length_a   1.000
_cell.length_b   1.000
_cell.length_c   1.000
_cell.angle_alpha   90.00
_cell.angle_beta   90.00
_cell.angle_gamma   90.00
#
_symmetry.space_group_name_H-M   'P 1'
#
loop_
_entity.id
_entity.type
_entity.pdbx_description
1 polymer ?
#
loop_
_entity_poly.entity_id
_entity_poly.type
_entity_poly.pdbx_seq_one_letter_code
_entity_poly.pdbx_strand_id
1 'polypeptide(L)'
;MNKKWMIGSLALSLGLVSAGSAAMAASPASGSTAIRTVAVSTPGKEGPATINNLTVKSIIPLLVHAKKLYTYSNKGGNEFKPETFVYNGTEFRYLSSDLGTKAQLINYIKRAYTHNAAAFYAQTQFLEHNGRMAQVNADIGNQLVYEQATARMISKTTTTAVFELSVPHSGGSAPNETVVVKLKKVSGYWRIDMSPDTLF
;
A
#
# COMPACT_ATOMS: atom_id res chain seq x y z
N MET A 1 -8.05 54.35 33.79
CA MET A 1 -9.37 55.03 33.84
C MET A 1 -10.30 54.30 32.88
N ASN A 2 -11.25 53.48 33.39
CA ASN A 2 -12.66 53.80 33.68
C ASN A 2 -13.54 53.48 32.44
N LYS A 3 -14.62 52.67 32.41
CA LYS A 3 -15.62 52.08 33.33
C LYS A 3 -16.19 50.83 32.59
N LYS A 4 -16.47 49.65 33.16
CA LYS A 4 -17.56 49.20 34.07
C LYS A 4 -19.01 49.42 33.59
N TRP A 5 -19.80 48.35 33.78
CA TRP A 5 -21.29 48.19 33.88
C TRP A 5 -22.05 47.75 32.62
N MET A 6 -23.07 46.88 32.63
CA MET A 6 -23.78 46.09 33.66
C MET A 6 -24.87 45.21 32.98
N ILE A 7 -25.31 44.12 33.65
CA ILE A 7 -26.70 43.55 33.76
C ILE A 7 -27.39 43.10 32.45
N GLY A 8 -28.13 41.99 32.34
CA GLY A 8 -28.66 41.00 33.28
C GLY A 8 -29.93 40.34 32.69
N SER A 9 -30.40 39.29 33.39
CA SER A 9 -31.70 38.59 33.31
C SER A 9 -32.01 37.71 32.09
N LEU A 10 -32.12 36.38 32.24
CA LEU A 10 -33.21 35.56 32.84
C LEU A 10 -34.44 35.45 31.90
N ALA A 11 -34.59 34.30 31.25
CA ALA A 11 -35.88 33.82 30.77
C ALA A 11 -35.92 32.28 30.85
N LEU A 12 -36.82 31.79 31.72
CA LEU A 12 -37.32 30.42 31.76
C LEU A 12 -38.05 30.10 30.45
N SER A 13 -37.85 28.89 29.93
CA SER A 13 -38.93 28.19 29.23
C SER A 13 -38.84 26.69 29.47
N LEU A 14 -39.89 26.18 30.10
CA LEU A 14 -40.21 24.77 30.30
C LEU A 14 -40.44 24.06 28.95
N GLY A 15 -39.84 22.88 28.79
CA GLY A 15 -40.17 21.92 27.74
C GLY A 15 -40.28 20.53 28.36
N LEU A 16 -41.48 19.98 28.33
CA LEU A 16 -41.93 18.74 28.96
C LEU A 16 -41.81 17.53 28.00
N VAL A 17 -41.44 16.39 28.58
CA VAL A 17 -41.69 14.98 28.16
C VAL A 17 -40.99 14.43 26.91
N SER A 18 -40.14 13.41 27.10
CA SER A 18 -40.21 12.17 26.30
C SER A 18 -39.47 11.00 26.99
N ALA A 19 -40.25 9.95 27.23
CA ALA A 19 -39.95 8.51 27.31
C ALA A 19 -38.57 8.02 27.80
N GLY A 20 -38.62 7.17 28.81
CA GLY A 20 -37.50 6.33 29.22
C GLY A 20 -37.09 5.32 28.16
N SER A 21 -35.79 5.08 28.12
CA SER A 21 -35.19 3.77 27.89
C SER A 21 -33.73 3.83 28.34
N ALA A 22 -33.33 2.83 29.12
CA ALA A 22 -31.97 2.64 29.58
C ALA A 22 -31.00 2.61 28.40
N ALA A 23 -29.92 3.38 28.47
CA ALA A 23 -28.71 3.11 27.71
C ALA A 23 -27.50 3.62 28.49
N MET A 24 -26.60 2.69 28.74
CA MET A 24 -25.36 2.78 29.49
C MET A 24 -24.52 3.99 29.11
N ALA A 25 -23.93 4.64 30.13
CA ALA A 25 -22.81 5.54 29.96
C ALA A 25 -21.64 4.77 29.31
N ALA A 26 -21.38 5.05 28.03
CA ALA A 26 -20.16 4.62 27.36
C ALA A 26 -19.10 5.71 27.55
N SER A 27 -18.12 5.42 28.41
CA SER A 27 -16.86 6.13 28.52
C SER A 27 -16.27 6.43 27.12
N PRO A 28 -15.66 7.59 26.88
CA PRO A 28 -14.94 7.81 25.64
C PRO A 28 -13.76 6.84 25.60
N ALA A 29 -13.84 5.86 24.71
CA ALA A 29 -12.73 4.96 24.42
C ALA A 29 -11.53 5.82 23.97
N SER A 30 -10.47 5.73 24.76
CA SER A 30 -9.18 6.35 24.48
C SER A 30 -8.71 6.01 23.06
N GLY A 31 -8.23 7.02 22.36
CA GLY A 31 -7.78 6.94 20.97
C GLY A 31 -6.71 5.88 20.75
N SER A 32 -7.05 4.86 19.97
CA SER A 32 -6.08 3.97 19.35
C SER A 32 -5.42 4.70 18.19
N THR A 33 -4.17 5.08 18.41
CA THR A 33 -3.34 5.77 17.42
C THR A 33 -2.90 4.77 16.35
N ALA A 34 -3.45 4.93 15.14
CA ALA A 34 -2.87 4.53 13.85
C ALA A 34 -2.36 3.08 13.69
N ILE A 35 -3.28 2.16 13.36
CA ILE A 35 -3.02 1.15 12.32
C ILE A 35 -4.21 1.20 11.36
N ARG A 36 -4.11 2.04 10.32
CA ARG A 36 -5.00 1.88 9.14
C ARG A 36 -4.47 0.69 8.36
N THR A 37 -5.01 -0.47 8.72
CA THR A 37 -4.93 -1.71 7.96
C THR A 37 -5.16 -1.40 6.49
N VAL A 38 -4.26 -1.87 5.63
CA VAL A 38 -4.45 -1.81 4.18
C VAL A 38 -5.67 -2.68 3.88
N ALA A 39 -6.82 -2.06 3.61
CA ALA A 39 -8.07 -2.78 3.43
C ALA A 39 -7.92 -3.83 2.33
N VAL A 40 -8.46 -5.04 2.57
CA VAL A 40 -8.58 -6.08 1.54
C VAL A 40 -9.36 -5.47 0.38
N SER A 41 -8.66 -5.25 -0.72
CA SER A 41 -9.19 -4.63 -1.92
C SER A 41 -9.24 -5.68 -3.03
N THR A 42 -10.26 -5.59 -3.87
CA THR A 42 -10.38 -6.39 -5.09
C THR A 42 -9.12 -6.16 -5.95
N PRO A 43 -8.56 -7.21 -6.61
CA PRO A 43 -7.40 -7.04 -7.49
C PRO A 43 -7.59 -5.89 -8.49
N GLY A 44 -6.59 -5.01 -8.59
CA GLY A 44 -6.60 -3.82 -9.45
C GLY A 44 -7.27 -2.58 -8.84
N LYS A 45 -7.99 -2.72 -7.72
CA LYS A 45 -8.71 -1.64 -7.02
C LYS A 45 -8.07 -1.27 -5.68
N GLU A 46 -6.84 -1.69 -5.45
CA GLU A 46 -6.04 -1.36 -4.28
C GLU A 46 -5.90 0.16 -4.12
N GLY A 47 -6.21 0.71 -2.95
CA GLY A 47 -5.91 2.11 -2.65
C GLY A 47 -4.42 2.33 -2.40
N PRO A 48 -3.93 3.59 -2.37
CA PRO A 48 -2.58 3.87 -1.91
C PRO A 48 -2.40 3.49 -0.43
N ALA A 49 -1.24 2.94 -0.09
CA ALA A 49 -0.88 2.70 1.30
C ALA A 49 -0.84 4.02 2.08
N THR A 50 -1.46 4.07 3.26
CA THR A 50 -1.56 5.29 4.08
C THR A 50 -0.82 5.16 5.41
N ILE A 51 0.36 4.53 5.39
CA ILE A 51 1.20 4.35 6.58
C ILE A 51 1.99 5.63 6.83
N ASN A 52 1.58 6.41 7.84
CA ASN A 52 2.28 7.62 8.26
C ASN A 52 3.29 7.36 9.40
N ASN A 53 2.98 6.39 10.28
CA ASN A 53 3.85 5.96 11.37
C ASN A 53 4.43 4.55 11.10
N LEU A 54 5.71 4.49 10.73
CA LEU A 54 6.38 3.23 10.42
C LEU A 54 6.90 2.53 11.68
N THR A 55 6.43 1.32 11.90
CA THR A 55 6.84 0.41 12.98
C THR A 55 7.13 -0.99 12.42
N VAL A 56 7.72 -1.86 13.24
CA VAL A 56 7.91 -3.29 12.90
C VAL A 56 6.57 -3.97 12.59
N LYS A 57 5.46 -3.55 13.23
CA LYS A 57 4.14 -4.13 12.97
C LYS A 57 3.51 -3.66 11.65
N SER A 58 3.94 -2.50 11.12
CA SER A 58 3.36 -1.94 9.89
C SER A 58 4.09 -2.35 8.61
N ILE A 59 5.34 -2.82 8.69
CA ILE A 59 6.14 -3.15 7.50
C ILE A 59 5.61 -4.38 6.75
N ILE A 60 5.20 -5.42 7.48
CA ILE A 60 4.66 -6.66 6.87
C ILE A 60 3.36 -6.36 6.10
N PRO A 61 2.34 -5.69 6.68
CA PRO A 61 1.16 -5.27 5.92
C PRO A 61 1.46 -4.42 4.68
N LEU A 62 2.48 -3.55 4.73
CA LEU A 62 2.92 -2.77 3.57
C LEU A 62 3.45 -3.67 2.47
N LEU A 63 4.31 -4.64 2.81
CA LEU A 63 4.90 -5.57 1.85
C LEU A 63 3.86 -6.52 1.26
N VAL A 64 2.93 -7.03 2.07
CA VAL A 64 1.81 -7.84 1.57
C VAL A 64 0.97 -7.05 0.56
N HIS A 65 0.67 -5.78 0.86
CA HIS A 65 -0.01 -4.90 -0.09
C HIS A 65 0.83 -4.65 -1.35
N ALA A 66 2.13 -4.40 -1.20
CA ALA A 66 3.05 -4.20 -2.30
C ALA A 66 3.16 -5.45 -3.21
N LYS A 67 3.12 -6.65 -2.61
CA LYS A 67 3.09 -7.93 -3.32
C LYS A 67 1.82 -8.07 -4.17
N LYS A 68 0.65 -7.66 -3.64
CA LYS A 68 -0.60 -7.65 -4.41
C LYS A 68 -0.51 -6.77 -5.65
N LEU A 69 0.04 -5.56 -5.51
CA LEU A 69 0.27 -4.67 -6.65
C LEU A 69 1.21 -5.30 -7.68
N TYR A 70 2.32 -5.89 -7.22
CA TYR A 70 3.28 -6.59 -8.08
C TYR A 70 2.62 -7.76 -8.83
N THR A 71 1.95 -8.66 -8.11
CA THR A 71 1.26 -9.83 -8.70
C THR A 71 0.21 -9.39 -9.72
N TYR A 72 -0.58 -8.37 -9.41
CA TYR A 72 -1.57 -7.85 -10.35
C TYR A 72 -0.92 -7.32 -11.63
N SER A 73 0.16 -6.54 -11.50
CA SER A 73 0.89 -6.03 -12.67
C SER A 73 1.52 -7.14 -13.52
N ASN A 74 2.15 -8.14 -12.89
CA ASN A 74 2.76 -9.27 -13.60
C ASN A 74 1.73 -10.22 -14.23
N LYS A 75 0.51 -10.28 -13.69
CA LYS A 75 -0.60 -11.00 -14.35
C LYS A 75 -1.13 -10.28 -15.59
N GLY A 76 -0.66 -9.06 -15.88
CA GLY A 76 -1.19 -8.27 -16.99
C GLY A 76 -2.46 -7.51 -16.62
N GLY A 77 -2.80 -7.44 -15.33
CA GLY A 77 -4.00 -6.82 -14.81
C GLY A 77 -5.26 -7.68 -14.94
N ASN A 78 -6.38 -7.09 -15.33
CA ASN A 78 -7.72 -7.71 -15.30
C ASN A 78 -8.08 -8.53 -16.54
N GLU A 79 -7.19 -8.66 -17.52
CA GLU A 79 -7.50 -9.27 -18.81
C GLU A 79 -7.23 -10.78 -18.80
N PHE A 80 -8.29 -11.58 -18.94
CA PHE A 80 -8.22 -13.05 -18.90
C PHE A 80 -7.56 -13.66 -20.15
N LYS A 81 -7.58 -12.94 -21.29
CA LYS A 81 -7.00 -13.37 -22.56
C LYS A 81 -6.28 -12.19 -23.21
N PRO A 82 -5.08 -11.84 -22.73
CA PRO A 82 -4.37 -10.68 -23.24
C PRO A 82 -3.97 -10.93 -24.69
N GLU A 83 -4.07 -9.88 -25.50
CA GLU A 83 -3.50 -9.86 -26.84
C GLU A 83 -1.96 -10.05 -26.75
N THR A 84 -1.43 -10.97 -27.56
CA THR A 84 0.00 -11.28 -27.61
C THR A 84 0.63 -10.86 -28.94
N PHE A 85 1.95 -10.67 -28.93
CA PHE A 85 2.75 -10.40 -30.13
C PHE A 85 4.17 -10.91 -29.95
N VAL A 86 4.88 -11.11 -31.06
CA VAL A 86 6.28 -11.49 -31.05
C VAL A 86 7.14 -10.26 -31.32
N TYR A 87 8.12 -10.01 -30.47
CA TYR A 87 9.10 -8.95 -30.64
C TYR A 87 10.49 -9.49 -30.31
N ASN A 88 11.44 -9.33 -31.24
CA ASN A 88 12.79 -9.89 -31.14
C ASN A 88 12.83 -11.38 -30.76
N GLY A 89 11.91 -12.18 -31.32
CA GLY A 89 11.84 -13.62 -31.08
C GLY A 89 11.28 -14.03 -29.70
N THR A 90 10.83 -13.07 -28.88
CA THR A 90 10.17 -13.33 -27.60
C THR A 90 8.69 -12.99 -27.70
N GLU A 91 7.83 -13.84 -27.13
CA GLU A 91 6.40 -13.57 -27.03
C GLU A 91 6.11 -12.62 -25.87
N PHE A 92 5.39 -11.54 -26.17
CA PHE A 92 4.90 -10.56 -25.22
C PHE A 92 3.38 -10.61 -25.16
N ARG A 93 2.83 -10.19 -24.01
CA ARG A 93 1.41 -9.93 -23.80
C ARG A 93 1.19 -8.48 -23.40
N TYR A 94 0.18 -7.83 -23.96
CA TYR A 94 -0.20 -6.48 -23.53
C TYR A 94 -0.82 -6.51 -22.12
N LEU A 95 -0.64 -5.40 -21.40
CA LEU A 95 -1.35 -5.18 -20.14
C LEU A 95 -2.78 -4.71 -20.41
N SER A 96 -3.67 -4.99 -19.46
CA SER A 96 -5.05 -4.51 -19.46
C SER A 96 -5.11 -2.98 -19.43
N SER A 97 -6.24 -2.42 -19.87
CA SER A 97 -6.43 -0.97 -20.10
C SER A 97 -6.20 -0.07 -18.87
N ASP A 98 -6.34 -0.61 -17.65
CA ASP A 98 -6.05 0.10 -16.40
C ASP A 98 -4.55 0.22 -16.08
N LEU A 99 -3.71 -0.59 -16.73
CA LEU A 99 -2.24 -0.54 -16.69
C LEU A 99 -1.61 -0.23 -18.05
N GLY A 100 -2.45 -0.03 -19.08
CA GLY A 100 -2.08 -0.14 -20.48
C GLY A 100 -1.08 0.91 -20.97
N THR A 101 -0.89 2.01 -20.26
CA THR A 101 0.15 3.02 -20.55
C THR A 101 1.19 3.09 -19.45
N LYS A 102 2.40 3.56 -19.79
CA LYS A 102 3.49 3.74 -18.82
C LYS A 102 3.06 4.58 -17.61
N ALA A 103 2.32 5.65 -17.85
CA ALA A 103 1.82 6.53 -16.79
C ALA A 103 0.81 5.81 -15.87
N GLN A 104 -0.10 5.01 -16.43
CA GLN A 104 -1.06 4.23 -15.64
C GLN A 104 -0.36 3.19 -14.79
N LEU A 105 0.57 2.42 -15.37
CA LEU A 105 1.36 1.42 -14.64
C LEU A 105 2.16 2.06 -13.50
N ILE A 106 2.88 3.15 -13.76
CA ILE A 106 3.65 3.87 -12.74
C ILE A 106 2.72 4.36 -11.61
N ASN A 107 1.57 4.94 -11.95
CA ASN A 107 0.63 5.43 -10.94
C ASN A 107 0.00 4.30 -10.11
N TYR A 108 -0.22 3.13 -10.73
CA TYR A 108 -0.67 1.94 -10.02
C TYR A 108 0.37 1.45 -9.01
N ILE A 109 1.63 1.31 -9.43
CA ILE A 109 2.72 0.83 -8.54
C ILE A 109 3.03 1.86 -7.44
N LYS A 110 2.94 3.18 -7.70
CA LYS A 110 3.13 4.24 -6.70
C LYS A 110 2.20 4.17 -5.47
N ARG A 111 1.17 3.31 -5.50
CA ARG A 111 0.30 3.04 -4.35
C ARG A 111 1.09 2.52 -3.14
N ALA A 112 2.15 1.74 -3.34
CA ALA A 112 3.05 1.29 -2.26
C ALA A 112 4.51 1.76 -2.39
N TYR A 113 4.92 2.18 -3.58
CA TYR A 113 6.32 2.45 -3.91
C TYR A 113 6.60 3.94 -4.12
N THR A 114 7.87 4.34 -4.05
CA THR A 114 8.30 5.67 -4.46
C THR A 114 8.15 5.84 -5.97
N HIS A 115 8.09 7.09 -6.45
CA HIS A 115 7.99 7.35 -7.88
C HIS A 115 9.16 6.75 -8.66
N ASN A 116 10.39 6.91 -8.15
CA ASN A 116 11.59 6.40 -8.82
C ASN A 116 11.59 4.87 -8.88
N ALA A 117 11.21 4.20 -7.79
CA ALA A 117 11.07 2.75 -7.77
C ALA A 117 10.01 2.26 -8.79
N ALA A 118 8.85 2.90 -8.84
CA ALA A 118 7.78 2.56 -9.78
C ALA A 118 8.17 2.83 -11.24
N ALA A 119 8.86 3.95 -11.51
CA ALA A 119 9.32 4.31 -12.84
C ALA A 119 10.40 3.37 -13.35
N PHE A 120 11.35 3.01 -12.47
CA PHE A 120 12.40 2.04 -12.79
C PHE A 120 11.80 0.68 -13.14
N TYR A 121 10.89 0.17 -12.30
CA TYR A 121 10.16 -1.08 -12.55
C TYR A 121 9.43 -1.10 -13.90
N ALA A 122 8.65 -0.06 -14.17
CA ALA A 122 7.92 0.06 -15.44
C ALA A 122 8.85 0.13 -16.66
N GLN A 123 10.07 0.63 -16.49
CA GLN A 123 11.05 0.76 -17.56
C GLN A 123 11.87 -0.53 -17.79
N THR A 124 12.13 -1.31 -16.73
CA THR A 124 13.00 -2.49 -16.83
C THR A 124 12.22 -3.79 -17.03
N GLN A 125 10.99 -3.88 -16.52
CA GLN A 125 10.20 -5.11 -16.56
C GLN A 125 9.17 -5.14 -17.69
N PHE A 126 8.95 -4.01 -18.37
CA PHE A 126 7.91 -3.88 -19.38
C PHE A 126 8.45 -3.20 -20.65
N LEU A 127 7.89 -3.61 -21.78
CA LEU A 127 8.11 -3.04 -23.09
C LEU A 127 6.97 -2.07 -23.42
N GLU A 128 7.30 -0.89 -23.93
CA GLU A 128 6.31 -0.02 -24.56
C GLU A 128 6.29 -0.32 -26.06
N HIS A 129 5.15 -0.78 -26.57
CA HIS A 129 4.93 -1.14 -27.96
C HIS A 129 3.61 -0.54 -28.45
N ASN A 130 3.66 0.25 -29.52
CA ASN A 130 2.49 0.98 -30.05
C ASN A 130 1.75 1.82 -28.99
N GLY A 131 2.49 2.45 -28.07
CA GLY A 131 1.94 3.26 -26.96
C GLY A 131 1.26 2.44 -25.86
N ARG A 132 1.33 1.10 -25.92
CA ARG A 132 0.81 0.19 -24.90
C ARG A 132 1.95 -0.51 -24.17
N MET A 133 1.78 -0.70 -22.87
CA MET A 133 2.69 -1.51 -22.06
C MET A 133 2.43 -2.99 -22.32
N ALA A 134 3.51 -3.74 -22.42
CA ALA A 134 3.54 -5.18 -22.59
C ALA A 134 4.62 -5.79 -21.70
N GLN A 135 4.49 -7.07 -21.41
CA GLN A 135 5.46 -7.85 -20.65
C GLN A 135 5.69 -9.18 -21.35
N VAL A 136 6.81 -9.84 -21.05
CA VAL A 136 7.06 -11.20 -21.53
C VAL A 136 5.90 -12.10 -21.08
N ASN A 137 5.43 -12.98 -21.98
CA ASN A 137 4.38 -13.92 -21.65
C ASN A 137 4.93 -15.10 -20.84
N ALA A 138 5.22 -14.83 -19.56
CA ALA A 138 5.78 -15.81 -18.62
C ALA A 138 5.10 -15.71 -17.25
N ASP A 139 5.27 -16.77 -16.45
CA ASP A 139 4.95 -16.76 -15.03
C ASP A 139 6.15 -16.23 -14.24
N ILE A 140 5.91 -15.20 -13.43
CA ILE A 140 6.95 -14.47 -12.69
C ILE A 140 6.54 -14.36 -11.23
N GLY A 141 7.52 -14.51 -10.33
CA GLY A 141 7.41 -14.27 -8.91
C GLY A 141 8.05 -15.37 -8.06
N ASN A 142 8.27 -15.07 -6.79
CA ASN A 142 8.87 -15.97 -5.81
C ASN A 142 7.83 -16.66 -4.91
N GLN A 143 8.29 -17.73 -4.29
CA GLN A 143 7.51 -18.56 -3.36
C GLN A 143 7.58 -18.05 -1.91
N LEU A 144 8.03 -16.80 -1.68
CA LEU A 144 8.17 -16.23 -0.35
C LEU A 144 6.82 -15.85 0.25
N VAL A 145 6.59 -16.26 1.50
CA VAL A 145 5.34 -16.03 2.24
C VAL A 145 5.51 -14.85 3.19
N TYR A 146 5.35 -13.64 2.63
CA TYR A 146 5.54 -12.39 3.36
C TYR A 146 4.60 -12.20 4.55
N GLU A 147 3.43 -12.83 4.53
CA GLU A 147 2.46 -12.85 5.64
C GLU A 147 3.02 -13.52 6.90
N GLN A 148 3.98 -14.43 6.73
CA GLN A 148 4.64 -15.17 7.81
C GLN A 148 6.04 -14.64 8.12
N ALA A 149 6.44 -13.53 7.48
CA ALA A 149 7.75 -12.94 7.70
C ALA A 149 7.88 -12.39 9.12
N THR A 150 9.11 -12.38 9.62
CA THR A 150 9.49 -11.59 10.80
C THR A 150 10.36 -10.42 10.36
N ALA A 151 10.25 -9.28 11.05
CA ALA A 151 10.94 -8.06 10.65
C ALA A 151 11.75 -7.48 11.81
N ARG A 152 12.95 -6.98 11.49
CA ARG A 152 13.83 -6.24 12.38
C ARG A 152 14.12 -4.87 11.76
N MET A 153 13.94 -3.80 12.53
CA MET A 153 14.33 -2.46 12.09
C MET A 153 15.84 -2.32 12.24
N ILE A 154 16.54 -2.02 11.15
CA ILE A 154 17.99 -1.82 11.13
C ILE A 154 18.32 -0.35 11.38
N SER A 155 17.61 0.55 10.70
CA SER A 155 17.76 1.99 10.91
C SER A 155 16.47 2.73 10.58
N LYS A 156 16.28 3.89 11.20
CA LYS A 156 15.16 4.79 10.90
C LYS A 156 15.54 6.22 11.21
N THR A 157 15.26 7.10 10.27
CA THR A 157 15.31 8.56 10.40
C THR A 157 13.89 9.13 10.25
N THR A 158 13.77 10.46 10.16
CA THR A 158 12.50 11.13 9.88
C THR A 158 11.96 10.86 8.48
N THR A 159 12.83 10.54 7.51
CA THR A 159 12.49 10.41 6.08
C THR A 159 12.93 9.10 5.45
N THR A 160 13.77 8.30 6.09
CA THR A 160 14.26 7.01 5.57
C THR A 160 14.19 5.92 6.64
N ALA A 161 14.04 4.66 6.20
CA ALA A 161 14.14 3.51 7.10
C ALA A 161 14.63 2.28 6.35
N VAL A 162 15.28 1.38 7.08
CA VAL A 162 15.76 0.10 6.57
C VAL A 162 15.30 -1.01 7.52
N PHE A 163 14.69 -2.04 6.95
CA PHE A 163 14.30 -3.25 7.66
C PHE A 163 15.02 -4.44 7.06
N GLU A 164 15.32 -5.42 7.90
CA GLU A 164 15.69 -6.76 7.49
C GLU A 164 14.53 -7.70 7.85
N LEU A 165 14.15 -8.55 6.92
CA LEU A 165 13.11 -9.53 7.09
C LEU A 165 13.67 -10.93 6.95
N SER A 166 13.15 -11.84 7.77
CA SER A 166 13.31 -13.28 7.58
C SER A 166 11.99 -13.82 7.05
N VAL A 167 11.98 -14.27 5.80
CA VAL A 167 10.77 -14.66 5.06
C VAL A 167 10.82 -16.16 4.74
N PRO A 168 9.82 -16.95 5.17
CA PRO A 168 9.78 -18.36 4.85
C PRO A 168 9.35 -18.62 3.40
N HIS A 169 9.75 -19.77 2.87
CA HIS A 169 9.26 -20.30 1.60
C HIS A 169 7.95 -21.06 1.79
N SER A 170 7.11 -21.11 0.76
CA SER A 170 5.97 -22.02 0.73
C SER A 170 6.45 -23.47 0.86
N GLY A 171 5.87 -24.23 1.79
CA GLY A 171 6.23 -25.64 2.02
C GLY A 171 7.20 -25.89 3.19
N GLY A 172 7.66 -24.84 3.90
CA GLY A 172 8.23 -24.92 5.25
C GLY A 172 9.55 -25.68 5.44
N SER A 173 10.08 -26.33 4.40
CA SER A 173 11.27 -27.18 4.49
C SER A 173 12.56 -26.46 4.10
N ALA A 174 12.46 -25.32 3.40
CA ALA A 174 13.61 -24.51 3.02
C ALA A 174 13.95 -23.49 4.11
N PRO A 175 15.23 -23.10 4.27
CA PRO A 175 15.60 -22.02 5.18
C PRO A 175 14.91 -20.71 4.78
N ASN A 176 14.68 -19.84 5.77
CA ASN A 176 14.12 -18.52 5.51
C ASN A 176 15.09 -17.67 4.68
N GLU A 177 14.53 -16.90 3.76
CA GLU A 177 15.28 -15.91 2.99
C GLU A 177 15.42 -14.60 3.79
N THR A 178 16.60 -13.99 3.72
CA THR A 178 16.85 -12.69 4.33
C THR A 178 16.64 -11.58 3.30
N VAL A 179 15.62 -10.75 3.50
CA VAL A 179 15.24 -9.67 2.58
C VAL A 179 15.45 -8.31 3.24
N VAL A 180 16.23 -7.44 2.61
CA VAL A 180 16.45 -6.06 3.09
C VAL A 180 15.50 -5.12 2.37
N VAL A 181 14.69 -4.36 3.12
CA VAL A 181 13.70 -3.43 2.59
C VAL A 181 14.07 -2.00 2.93
N LYS A 182 14.20 -1.16 1.91
CA LYS A 182 14.48 0.28 2.03
C LYS A 182 13.20 1.07 1.84
N LEU A 183 12.96 2.05 2.71
CA LEU A 183 11.77 2.89 2.67
C LEU A 183 12.12 4.37 2.71
N LYS A 184 11.25 5.17 2.11
CA LYS A 184 11.30 6.63 2.13
C LYS A 184 9.94 7.21 2.46
N LYS A 185 9.94 8.32 3.19
CA LYS A 185 8.72 9.09 3.49
C LYS A 185 8.47 10.08 2.35
N VAL A 186 7.32 9.95 1.70
CA VAL A 186 6.87 10.78 0.58
C VAL A 186 5.50 11.35 0.90
N SER A 187 5.38 12.68 0.90
CA SER A 187 4.11 13.39 1.19
C SER A 187 3.42 12.91 2.48
N GLY A 188 4.20 12.68 3.54
CA GLY A 188 3.68 12.25 4.85
C GLY A 188 3.51 10.74 5.02
N TYR A 189 3.62 9.93 3.96
CA TYR A 189 3.44 8.48 4.01
C TYR A 189 4.72 7.72 3.65
N TRP A 190 4.91 6.57 4.28
CA TRP A 190 6.01 5.67 3.98
C TRP A 190 5.75 4.86 2.71
N ARG A 191 6.77 4.75 1.88
CA ARG A 191 6.78 4.04 0.61
C ARG A 191 8.02 3.18 0.50
N ILE A 192 7.91 2.06 -0.21
CA ILE A 192 9.04 1.20 -0.53
C ILE A 192 9.90 1.91 -1.58
N ASP A 193 11.19 2.07 -1.30
CA ASP A 193 12.16 2.80 -2.12
C ASP A 193 13.12 1.85 -2.83
N MET A 194 12.53 0.87 -3.50
CA MET A 194 13.22 -0.19 -4.25
C MET A 194 12.24 -0.79 -5.25
N SER A 195 12.78 -1.32 -6.34
CA SER A 195 11.96 -1.87 -7.42
C SER A 195 11.21 -3.13 -6.96
N PRO A 196 9.93 -3.33 -7.30
CA PRO A 196 9.16 -4.51 -6.92
C PRO A 196 9.81 -5.86 -7.24
N ASP A 197 10.46 -5.99 -8.40
CA ASP A 197 11.16 -7.21 -8.86
C ASP A 197 12.37 -7.60 -7.98
N THR A 198 12.88 -6.67 -7.16
CA THR A 198 13.93 -6.98 -6.18
C THR A 198 13.41 -7.67 -4.93
N LEU A 199 12.08 -7.68 -4.74
CA LEU A 199 11.40 -8.26 -3.58
C LEU A 199 10.58 -9.50 -3.92
N PHE A 200 10.03 -9.57 -5.12
CA PHE A 200 8.99 -10.52 -5.48
C PHE A 200 9.30 -11.28 -6.76
#